data_AF-G5LM73-F1
#
_entry.id   AF-G5LM73-F1
#
_cell.length_a   1.000
_cell.length_b   1.000
_cell.length_c   1.000
_cell.angle_alpha   90.00
_cell.angle_beta   90.00
_cell.angle_gamma   90.00
#
_symmetry.space_group_name_H-M   'P 1'
#
loop_
_entity.id
_entity.type
_entity.pdbx_description
1 polymer ?
#
loop_
_entity_poly.entity_id
_entity_poly.type
_entity_poly.pdbx_seq_one_letter_code
_entity_poly.pdbx_strand_id
1 'polypeptide(L)' 'MTVALRSGDDAEVARWLARKGVDFPVVNDAKGALSAGWEISVTPTLVVVSQGRVVFTTSGWTSYWGMKLRLWWAKTF' A
#
# COMPACT_ATOMS: atom_id res chain seq x y z
N MET A 1 -4.53 5.03 3.15
CA MET A 1 -4.68 4.80 1.70
C MET A 1 -4.12 3.42 1.39
N THR A 2 -4.80 2.64 0.56
CA THR A 2 -4.31 1.33 0.11
C THR A 2 -4.16 1.31 -1.41
N VAL A 3 -3.45 0.32 -1.92
CA VAL A 3 -3.28 0.07 -3.35
C VAL A 3 -3.72 -1.35 -3.65
N ALA A 4 -4.66 -1.50 -4.59
CA ALA A 4 -5.14 -2.78 -5.07
C ALA A 4 -4.20 -3.28 -6.18
N LEU A 5 -3.26 -4.16 -5.83
CA LEU A 5 -2.28 -4.69 -6.77
C LEU A 5 -2.90 -5.80 -7.63
N ARG A 6 -2.91 -5.62 -8.95
CA ARG A 6 -3.38 -6.64 -9.93
C ARG A 6 -4.72 -7.28 -9.54
N SER A 7 -5.65 -6.46 -9.06
CA SER A 7 -6.90 -6.91 -8.44
C SER A 7 -8.12 -6.86 -9.37
N GLY A 8 -7.89 -6.66 -10.67
CA GLY A 8 -8.94 -6.52 -11.69
C GLY A 8 -9.08 -5.08 -12.20
N ASP A 9 -10.13 -4.85 -12.98
CA ASP A 9 -10.48 -3.51 -13.46
C ASP A 9 -11.09 -2.63 -12.35
N ASP A 10 -11.27 -1.34 -12.65
CA ASP A 10 -11.81 -0.38 -11.67
C ASP A 10 -13.23 -0.74 -11.21
N ALA A 11 -14.06 -1.34 -12.08
CA ALA A 11 -15.43 -1.71 -11.76
C ALA A 11 -15.49 -2.94 -10.84
N GLU A 12 -14.61 -3.92 -11.05
CA GLU A 12 -14.43 -5.07 -10.19
C GLU A 12 -13.97 -4.67 -8.79
N VAL A 13 -12.95 -3.82 -8.71
CA VAL A 13 -12.40 -3.32 -7.44
C VAL A 13 -13.46 -2.47 -6.72
N ALA A 14 -14.09 -1.50 -7.39
CA ALA A 14 -15.12 -0.65 -6.77
C ALA A 14 -16.28 -1.46 -6.21
N ARG A 15 -16.77 -2.45 -6.98
CA ARG A 15 -17.85 -3.35 -6.52
C ARG A 15 -17.42 -4.20 -5.33
N TRP A 16 -16.17 -4.69 -5.31
CA TRP A 16 -15.65 -5.43 -4.16
C TRP A 16 -15.56 -4.56 -2.91
N LEU A 17 -15.05 -3.33 -3.04
CA LEU A 17 -14.93 -2.35 -1.95
C LEU A 17 -16.31 -1.99 -1.37
N ALA A 18 -17.28 -1.72 -2.24
CA ALA A 18 -18.66 -1.44 -1.84
C ALA A 18 -19.28 -2.60 -1.04
N ARG A 19 -19.10 -3.84 -1.50
CA ARG A 19 -19.59 -5.03 -0.78
C ARG A 19 -18.91 -5.26 0.57
N LYS A 20 -17.64 -4.86 0.71
CA LYS A 20 -16.86 -5.01 1.93
C LYS A 20 -16.99 -3.83 2.90
N GLY A 21 -17.72 -2.79 2.51
CA GLY A 21 -17.88 -1.57 3.33
C GLY A 21 -16.56 -0.85 3.54
N VAL A 22 -15.63 -0.93 2.57
CA VAL A 22 -14.35 -0.21 2.63
C VAL A 22 -14.61 1.25 2.31
N ASP A 23 -14.32 2.13 3.27
CA ASP A 23 -14.55 3.57 3.21
C ASP A 23 -13.26 4.38 2.98
N PHE A 24 -12.09 3.76 3.11
CA PHE A 24 -10.81 4.41 2.88
C PHE A 24 -10.44 4.47 1.39
N PRO A 25 -9.66 5.48 0.95
CA PRO A 25 -9.21 5.59 -0.43
C PRO A 25 -8.34 4.41 -0.86
N VAL A 26 -8.70 3.82 -2.00
CA VAL A 26 -7.98 2.72 -2.66
C VAL A 26 -7.60 3.13 -4.07
N VAL A 27 -6.31 3.01 -4.40
CA VAL A 27 -5.80 3.20 -5.77
C VAL A 27 -5.74 1.84 -6.46
N ASN A 28 -6.34 1.70 -7.64
CA ASN A 28 -6.22 0.48 -8.42
C ASN A 28 -4.91 0.46 -9.23
N ASP A 29 -4.05 -0.51 -8.96
CA ASP A 29 -2.81 -0.76 -9.71
C ASP A 29 -2.96 -2.06 -10.52
N ALA A 30 -3.88 -2.04 -11.48
CA ALA A 30 -4.26 -3.21 -12.27
C ALA A 30 -3.08 -3.84 -13.03
N LYS A 31 -2.16 -3.00 -13.54
CA LYS A 31 -0.96 -3.46 -14.27
C LYS A 31 0.25 -3.71 -13.35
N GLY A 32 0.18 -3.32 -12.09
CA GLY A 32 1.30 -3.40 -11.16
C GLY A 32 2.41 -2.37 -11.45
N ALA A 33 2.13 -1.30 -12.18
CA ALA A 33 3.14 -0.33 -12.61
C ALA A 33 3.63 0.53 -11.43
N LEU A 34 2.71 0.93 -10.55
CA LEU A 34 3.07 1.67 -9.33
C LEU A 34 3.89 0.79 -8.39
N SER A 35 3.40 -0.43 -8.17
CA SER A 35 4.02 -1.39 -7.25
C SER A 35 5.38 -1.88 -7.77
N ALA A 36 5.55 -2.03 -9.08
CA ALA A 36 6.86 -2.33 -9.69
C ALA A 36 7.85 -1.19 -9.50
N GLY A 37 7.41 0.08 -9.61
CA GLY A 37 8.24 1.25 -9.34
C GLY A 37 8.69 1.35 -7.87
N TRP A 38 8.04 0.62 -6.96
CA TRP A 38 8.40 0.52 -5.54
C TRP A 38 9.05 -0.83 -5.19
N GLU A 39 9.40 -1.63 -6.21
CA GLU A 39 10.02 -2.96 -6.07
C GLU A 39 9.19 -3.94 -5.21
N ILE A 40 7.85 -3.81 -5.25
CA ILE A 40 6.94 -4.66 -4.50
C ILE A 40 6.60 -5.91 -5.31
N SER A 41 7.11 -7.05 -4.86
CA SER A 41 6.91 -8.35 -5.53
C SER A 41 5.93 -9.27 -4.81
N VAL A 42 5.59 -8.98 -3.55
CA VAL A 42 4.78 -9.83 -2.67
C VAL A 42 3.71 -9.04 -1.91
N THR A 43 2.64 -9.71 -1.49
CA THR A 43 1.55 -9.12 -0.69
C THR A 43 1.29 -9.96 0.57
N PRO A 44 0.92 -9.36 1.72
CA PRO A 44 0.71 -7.93 1.95
C PRO A 44 2.04 -7.16 2.07
N THR A 45 2.08 -5.91 1.60
CA THR A 45 3.24 -5.01 1.72
C THR A 45 2.81 -3.64 2.21
N LEU A 46 3.58 -3.10 3.15
CA LEU A 46 3.42 -1.76 3.69
C LEU A 46 4.52 -0.84 3.12
N VAL A 47 4.11 0.32 2.66
CA VAL A 47 4.98 1.35 2.10
C VAL A 47 4.86 2.61 2.95
N VAL A 48 5.99 3.16 3.38
CA VAL A 48 6.06 4.46 4.04
C VAL A 48 6.55 5.47 3.02
N VAL A 49 5.76 6.52 2.81
CA VAL A 49 6.06 7.62 1.90
C VAL A 49 6.28 8.89 2.71
N SER A 50 7.40 9.58 2.49
CA SER A 50 7.70 10.89 3.08
C SER A 50 8.16 11.84 1.96
N GLN A 51 7.62 13.06 1.95
CA GLN A 51 7.94 14.09 0.95
C GLN A 51 7.83 13.61 -0.51
N GLY A 52 6.83 12.78 -0.81
CA GLY A 52 6.59 12.23 -2.15
C GLY A 52 7.55 11.10 -2.57
N ARG A 53 8.41 10.61 -1.67
CA ARG A 53 9.34 9.50 -1.92
C ARG A 53 9.03 8.32 -1.02
N VAL A 54 9.18 7.11 -1.54
CA VAL A 54 9.14 5.89 -0.73
C VAL A 54 10.42 5.84 0.12
N VAL A 55 10.26 5.79 1.43
CA VAL A 55 11.37 5.75 2.39
C VAL A 55 11.52 4.39 3.08
N PHE A 56 10.43 3.61 3.19
CA PHE A 56 10.49 2.24 3.68
C PHE A 56 9.47 1.35 2.96
N THR A 57 9.86 0.11 2.70
CA THR A 57 8.97 -0.97 2.23
C THR A 57 9.11 -2.15 3.18
N THR A 58 8.01 -2.78 3.57
CA THR A 58 8.03 -3.97 4.43
C THR A 58 6.98 -4.96 3.96
N SER A 59 7.43 -6.15 3.59
CA SER A 59 6.60 -7.20 3.03
C SER A 59 6.36 -8.33 4.03
N GLY A 60 5.14 -8.84 4.07
CA GLY A 60 4.72 -9.91 4.97
C GLY A 60 4.33 -9.40 6.36
N TRP A 61 4.51 -10.26 7.37
CA TRP A 61 4.14 -9.95 8.74
C TRP A 61 5.11 -8.94 9.35
N THR A 62 4.59 -7.83 9.86
CA THR A 62 5.35 -6.82 10.59
C THR A 62 4.83 -6.64 12.00
N SER A 63 5.69 -6.25 12.93
CA SER A 63 5.29 -5.93 14.29
C SER A 63 4.75 -4.49 14.38
N TYR A 64 3.77 -4.29 15.26
CA TYR A 64 3.20 -2.96 15.51
C TYR A 64 4.26 -1.93 15.94
N TRP A 65 5.17 -2.33 16.83
CA TRP A 65 6.27 -1.48 17.29
C TRP A 65 7.28 -1.15 16.19
N GLY A 66 7.63 -2.14 15.35
CA GLY A 66 8.48 -1.91 14.20
C GLY A 66 7.87 -0.94 13.19
N MET A 67 6.54 -0.97 13.03
CA MET A 67 5.82 -0.01 12.20
C MET A 67 5.87 1.40 12.80
N LYS A 68 5.62 1.56 14.11
CA LYS A 68 5.73 2.87 14.78
C LYS A 68 7.12 3.49 14.65
N LEU A 69 8.17 2.68 14.78
CA LEU A 69 9.55 3.16 14.67
C LEU A 69 9.87 3.70 13.26
N ARG A 70 9.46 2.99 12.21
CA ARG A 70 9.63 3.44 10.81
C ARG A 70 8.89 4.75 10.55
N LEU A 71 7.67 4.89 11.06
CA LEU A 71 6.90 6.13 10.96
C LEU A 71 7.57 7.29 11.72
N TRP A 72 8.10 7.03 12.91
CA TRP A 72 8.84 8.03 13.68
C TRP A 72 10.10 8.51 12.94
N TRP A 73 10.87 7.59 12.36
CA TRP A 73 12.01 7.92 11.51
C TRP A 73 11.62 8.76 10.30
N ALA A 74 10.59 8.34 9.55
CA ALA A 74 10.12 9.06 8.36
C ALA A 74 9.55 10.47 8.64
N LYS A 75 9.17 10.76 9.90
CA LYS A 75 8.74 12.09 10.34
C LYS A 75 9.92 12.96 10.78
N THR A 76 10.95 12.34 11.33
CA THR A 76 12.10 13.03 11.93
C THR A 76 13.15 13.41 10.88
N PHE A 77 13.23 12.63 9.79
CA PHE A 77 14.14 12.80 8.67
C PHE A 77 13.35 12.76 7.35
#